data_AF-C6LFZ8-F1
#
_entry.id   AF-C6LFZ8-F1
#
_cell.length_a   1.000
_cell.length_b   1.000
_cell.length_c   1.000
_cell.angle_alpha   90.00
_cell.angle_beta   90.00
_cell.angle_gamma   90.00
#
_symmetry.space_group_name_H-M   'P 1'
#
loop_
_entity.id
_entity.type
_entity.pdbx_description
1 polymer ?
#
loop_
_entity_poly.entity_id
_entity_poly.type
_entity_poly.pdbx_seq_one_letter_code
_entity_poly.pdbx_strand_id
1 'polypeptide(L)'
;MVTRQIVQKQEDDTEIVLDFGAEAKNVVEDTEHQFVTAAEKQALQTNSESVQAVMDRIGAADDTGGSETAGTVMGKLNKLISDLVSHMTAWTATRAGYIDTIKTDVAAVKTDVAEAKNGTDEIKTSTDRIGAADDTGGSETAGTVMGKLNKLISDLVSHMTAWTATRAGYIDTIKTDAEAAKSSTAVNNTGSATGTLSQKLTHVIELLTSGDVGNRLDELVAKGAVKSVQRGIATTINQMNNQGNTDYYTTVNIGTINPEKSIVLLESAYFQSAILLEVGSSSIKIGTDTEGTAVSWQVIEFY
;
A
#
# COMPACT_ATOMS: atom_id res chain seq x y z
N MET A 1 7.97 -32.22 -150.63
CA MET A 1 8.94 -31.21 -151.10
C MET A 1 10.35 -31.83 -151.00
N VAL A 2 10.94 -32.24 -152.13
CA VAL A 2 12.25 -32.93 -152.16
C VAL A 2 13.35 -31.92 -151.81
N THR A 3 14.06 -32.16 -150.72
CA THR A 3 14.99 -31.18 -150.11
C THR A 3 16.42 -31.36 -150.57
N ARG A 4 16.77 -32.51 -151.19
CA ARG A 4 18.03 -32.76 -151.91
C ARG A 4 17.90 -34.00 -152.81
N GLN A 5 18.44 -33.94 -154.02
CA GLN A 5 18.58 -35.09 -154.91
C GLN A 5 20.07 -35.47 -155.00
N ILE A 6 20.37 -36.77 -154.95
CA ILE A 6 21.70 -37.28 -155.30
C ILE A 6 21.56 -37.95 -156.67
N VAL A 7 22.27 -37.41 -157.66
CA VAL A 7 22.32 -37.95 -159.02
C VAL A 7 23.68 -38.62 -159.22
N GLN A 8 23.66 -39.90 -159.58
CA GLN A 8 24.87 -40.66 -159.92
C GLN A 8 24.78 -41.15 -161.37
N LYS A 9 25.70 -40.67 -162.22
CA LYS A 9 25.91 -41.19 -163.57
C LYS A 9 26.58 -42.56 -163.52
N GLN A 10 26.05 -43.51 -164.27
CA GLN A 10 26.64 -44.83 -164.50
C GLN A 10 27.55 -44.81 -165.73
N GLU A 11 28.39 -45.84 -165.89
CA GLU A 11 29.35 -45.96 -166.99
C GLU A 11 28.71 -46.11 -168.38
N ASP A 12 27.42 -46.48 -168.44
CA ASP A 12 26.62 -46.54 -169.67
C ASP A 12 25.92 -45.21 -170.00
N ASP A 13 26.31 -44.13 -169.31
CA ASP A 13 25.77 -42.76 -169.42
C ASP A 13 24.30 -42.63 -168.97
N THR A 14 23.75 -43.61 -168.24
CA THR A 14 22.45 -43.50 -167.57
C THR A 14 22.59 -42.89 -166.17
N GLU A 15 21.59 -42.12 -165.72
CA GLU A 15 21.58 -41.47 -164.39
C GLU A 15 20.57 -42.14 -163.44
N ILE A 16 21.02 -42.51 -162.23
CA ILE A 16 20.12 -42.82 -161.10
C ILE A 16 19.96 -41.57 -160.25
N VAL A 17 18.71 -41.14 -160.08
CA VAL A 17 18.33 -40.03 -159.21
C VAL A 17 17.65 -40.59 -157.96
N LEU A 18 18.24 -40.32 -156.78
CA LEU A 18 17.65 -40.61 -155.47
C LEU A 18 17.14 -39.33 -154.81
N ASP A 19 15.83 -39.26 -154.62
CA ASP A 19 15.15 -38.11 -154.01
C ASP A 19 15.09 -38.25 -152.49
N PHE A 20 15.79 -37.38 -151.76
CA PHE A 20 15.69 -37.28 -150.31
C PHE A 20 14.80 -36.09 -149.92
N GLY A 21 13.65 -36.37 -149.34
CA GLY A 21 12.74 -35.38 -148.76
C GLY A 21 11.35 -35.93 -148.51
N ALA A 22 11.10 -36.42 -147.30
CA ALA A 22 9.79 -36.89 -146.89
C ALA A 22 8.83 -35.70 -146.74
N GLU A 23 7.72 -35.75 -147.48
CA GLU A 23 6.57 -34.90 -147.26
C GLU A 23 5.93 -35.32 -145.91
N ALA A 24 5.74 -34.37 -144.99
CA ALA A 24 5.34 -34.61 -143.59
C ALA A 24 4.00 -35.37 -143.40
N LYS A 25 3.32 -35.78 -144.48
CA LYS A 25 2.12 -36.63 -144.47
C LYS A 25 2.40 -38.10 -144.13
N ASN A 26 3.67 -38.56 -144.14
CA ASN A 26 4.06 -39.94 -143.82
C ASN A 26 4.79 -40.10 -142.48
N VAL A 27 4.73 -39.09 -141.59
CA VAL A 27 5.12 -39.28 -140.19
C VAL A 27 3.95 -39.99 -139.50
N VAL A 28 3.99 -41.31 -139.50
CA VAL A 28 3.17 -42.11 -138.57
C VAL A 28 3.68 -41.74 -137.18
N GLU A 29 2.80 -41.31 -136.27
CA GLU A 29 3.18 -41.17 -134.86
C GLU A 29 3.71 -42.52 -134.39
N ASP A 30 5.03 -42.61 -134.21
CA ASP A 30 5.70 -43.79 -133.69
C ASP A 30 5.34 -43.93 -132.22
N THR A 31 4.21 -44.57 -131.99
CA THR A 31 3.64 -44.88 -130.68
C THR A 31 4.36 -46.07 -130.04
N GLU A 32 5.18 -46.81 -130.79
CA GLU A 32 5.94 -47.96 -130.30
C GLU A 32 7.34 -47.58 -129.79
N HIS A 33 7.93 -46.48 -130.25
CA HIS A 33 9.25 -45.99 -129.79
C HIS A 33 9.16 -44.71 -128.93
N GLN A 34 8.13 -44.58 -128.09
CA GLN A 34 8.12 -43.54 -127.05
C GLN A 34 9.08 -43.95 -125.91
N PHE A 35 10.06 -43.10 -125.59
CA PHE A 35 10.99 -43.31 -124.45
C PHE A 35 10.29 -43.41 -123.09
N VAL A 36 9.00 -43.06 -123.03
CA VAL A 36 8.17 -42.99 -121.84
C VAL A 36 6.75 -43.37 -122.27
N THR A 37 6.16 -44.37 -121.64
CA THR A 37 4.79 -44.82 -121.90
C THR A 37 3.77 -43.73 -121.54
N ALA A 38 2.56 -43.78 -122.12
CA ALA A 38 1.48 -42.84 -121.77
C ALA A 38 1.15 -42.83 -120.26
N ALA A 39 1.26 -43.99 -119.61
CA ALA A 39 1.06 -44.13 -118.16
C ALA A 39 2.15 -43.39 -117.36
N GLU A 40 3.41 -43.50 -117.77
CA GLU A 40 4.52 -42.77 -117.15
C GLU A 40 4.40 -41.25 -117.36
N LYS A 41 3.97 -40.80 -118.55
CA LYS A 41 3.68 -39.38 -118.82
C LYS A 41 2.59 -38.84 -117.89
N GLN A 42 1.50 -39.58 -117.68
CA GLN A 42 0.44 -39.20 -116.77
C GLN A 42 0.92 -39.15 -115.31
N ALA A 43 1.72 -40.13 -114.88
CA ALA A 43 2.30 -40.16 -113.54
C ALA A 43 3.22 -38.96 -113.29
N LEU A 44 4.06 -38.57 -114.27
CA LEU A 44 4.91 -37.39 -114.19
C LEU A 44 4.08 -36.09 -114.10
N GLN A 45 2.99 -35.99 -114.87
CA GLN A 45 2.05 -34.86 -114.80
C GLN A 45 1.42 -34.74 -113.40
N THR A 46 0.89 -35.84 -112.85
CA THR A 46 0.29 -35.87 -111.50
C THR A 46 1.32 -35.54 -110.41
N ASN A 47 2.55 -36.00 -110.54
CA ASN A 47 3.63 -35.66 -109.62
C ASN A 47 3.97 -34.16 -109.68
N SER A 48 4.05 -33.58 -110.88
CA SER A 48 4.29 -32.14 -111.05
C SER A 48 3.18 -31.30 -110.42
N GLU A 49 1.91 -31.69 -110.62
CA GLU A 49 0.75 -31.03 -110.02
C GLU A 49 0.75 -31.14 -108.49
N SER A 50 1.12 -32.31 -107.97
CA SER A 50 1.24 -32.54 -106.52
C SER A 50 2.37 -31.69 -105.91
N VAL A 51 3.52 -31.58 -106.58
CA VAL A 51 4.63 -30.72 -106.16
C VAL A 51 4.21 -29.25 -106.17
N GLN A 52 3.49 -28.81 -107.20
CA GLN A 52 2.99 -27.44 -107.28
C GLN A 52 2.01 -27.14 -106.13
N ALA A 53 1.08 -28.04 -105.83
CA ALA A 53 0.14 -27.88 -104.73
C ALA A 53 0.84 -27.78 -103.36
N VAL A 54 1.97 -28.46 -103.17
CA VAL A 54 2.81 -28.32 -101.96
C VAL A 54 3.55 -26.99 -101.96
N MET A 55 4.14 -26.56 -103.08
CA MET A 55 4.80 -25.25 -103.20
C MET A 55 3.83 -24.10 -102.93
N ASP A 56 2.60 -24.16 -103.43
CA ASP A 56 1.58 -23.14 -103.17
C ASP A 56 1.20 -23.08 -101.68
N ARG A 57 1.29 -24.21 -100.98
CA ARG A 57 1.11 -24.28 -99.51
C ARG A 57 2.36 -23.87 -98.73
N ILE A 58 3.51 -23.70 -99.39
CA ILE A 58 4.79 -23.27 -98.80
C ILE A 58 5.21 -21.95 -99.47
N GLY A 59 4.59 -20.85 -99.06
CA GLY A 59 5.19 -19.52 -99.18
C GLY A 59 4.78 -18.67 -100.39
N ALA A 60 3.58 -18.06 -100.31
CA ALA A 60 3.38 -16.75 -100.91
C ALA A 60 3.99 -15.68 -99.97
N ALA A 61 4.79 -14.75 -100.50
CA ALA A 61 5.55 -13.77 -99.70
C ALA A 61 4.64 -12.78 -98.92
N ASP A 62 3.39 -12.65 -99.35
CA ASP A 62 2.35 -11.81 -98.79
C ASP A 62 1.34 -12.60 -97.93
N ASP A 63 1.47 -13.93 -97.82
CA ASP A 63 0.59 -14.73 -96.96
C ASP A 63 0.97 -14.56 -95.48
N THR A 64 0.40 -13.51 -94.90
CA THR A 64 0.56 -13.09 -93.50
C THR A 64 -0.64 -13.50 -92.63
N GLY A 65 -1.65 -14.16 -93.20
CA GLY A 65 -3.00 -14.29 -92.64
C GLY A 65 -3.46 -15.71 -92.29
N GLY A 66 -2.55 -16.59 -91.87
CA GLY A 66 -2.92 -17.95 -91.46
C GLY A 66 -3.88 -17.97 -90.26
N SER A 67 -5.00 -18.68 -90.39
CA SER A 67 -5.87 -19.02 -89.26
C SER A 67 -5.68 -20.50 -88.87
N GLU A 68 -6.36 -20.93 -87.81
CA GLU A 68 -6.39 -22.35 -87.43
C GLU A 68 -6.93 -23.22 -88.58
N THR A 69 -7.85 -22.68 -89.37
CA THR A 69 -8.62 -23.41 -90.39
C THR A 69 -8.21 -23.13 -91.84
N ALA A 70 -7.51 -22.02 -92.14
CA ALA A 70 -7.14 -21.62 -93.51
C ALA A 70 -5.74 -20.97 -93.59
N GLY A 71 -5.12 -20.95 -94.78
CA GLY A 71 -3.81 -20.32 -95.03
C GLY A 71 -2.67 -21.31 -95.36
N THR A 72 -1.52 -20.79 -95.83
CA THR A 72 -0.32 -21.58 -96.12
C THR A 72 0.39 -22.03 -94.84
N VAL A 73 1.34 -22.95 -94.96
CA VAL A 73 2.18 -23.40 -93.83
C VAL A 73 2.95 -22.22 -93.20
N MET A 74 3.45 -21.29 -94.02
CA MET A 74 4.17 -20.11 -93.52
C MET A 74 3.25 -19.11 -92.82
N GLY A 75 2.04 -18.89 -93.37
CA GLY A 75 1.02 -18.07 -92.71
C GLY A 75 0.66 -18.59 -91.31
N LYS A 76 0.51 -19.91 -91.15
CA LYS A 76 0.24 -20.54 -89.85
C LYS A 76 1.43 -20.46 -88.88
N LEU A 77 2.65 -20.63 -89.37
CA LEU A 77 3.86 -20.47 -88.54
C LEU A 77 3.99 -19.02 -88.04
N ASN A 78 3.76 -18.04 -88.91
CA ASN A 78 3.77 -16.62 -88.53
C ASN A 78 2.70 -16.31 -87.49
N LYS A 79 1.49 -16.86 -87.64
CA LYS A 79 0.42 -16.75 -86.65
C LYS A 79 0.83 -17.35 -85.29
N LEU A 80 1.41 -18.55 -85.27
CA LEU A 80 1.91 -19.18 -84.03
C LEU A 80 2.98 -18.32 -83.34
N ILE A 81 3.93 -17.77 -84.12
CA ILE A 81 4.96 -16.86 -83.59
C ILE A 81 4.30 -15.60 -83.00
N SER A 82 3.32 -15.00 -83.69
CA SER A 82 2.58 -13.83 -83.22
C SER A 82 1.80 -14.11 -81.93
N ASP A 83 1.15 -15.28 -81.84
CA ASP A 83 0.43 -15.72 -80.64
C ASP A 83 1.37 -15.96 -79.47
N LEU A 84 2.53 -16.60 -79.73
CA LEU A 84 3.56 -16.80 -78.72
C LEU A 84 4.09 -15.46 -78.19
N VAL A 85 4.40 -14.51 -79.08
CA VAL A 85 4.85 -13.16 -78.70
C VAL A 85 3.77 -12.44 -77.88
N SER A 86 2.51 -12.54 -78.28
CA SER A 86 1.38 -11.93 -77.54
C SER A 86 1.22 -12.54 -76.15
N HIS A 87 1.27 -13.86 -76.05
CA HIS A 87 1.20 -14.57 -74.77
C HIS A 87 2.38 -14.23 -73.86
N MET A 88 3.61 -14.20 -74.40
CA MET A 88 4.80 -13.80 -73.63
C MET A 88 4.70 -12.36 -73.13
N THR A 89 4.18 -11.45 -73.94
CA THR A 89 3.96 -10.04 -73.56
C THR A 89 2.94 -9.94 -72.43
N ALA A 90 1.79 -10.60 -72.56
CA ALA A 90 0.75 -10.63 -71.53
C ALA A 90 1.26 -11.26 -70.23
N TRP A 91 1.93 -12.41 -70.32
CA TRP A 91 2.52 -13.10 -69.16
C TRP A 91 3.55 -12.23 -68.43
N THR A 92 4.40 -11.53 -69.18
CA THR A 92 5.39 -10.61 -68.61
C THR A 92 4.70 -9.45 -67.87
N ALA A 93 3.67 -8.85 -68.48
CA ALA A 93 2.92 -7.76 -67.88
C ALA A 93 2.18 -8.18 -66.60
N THR A 94 1.48 -9.32 -66.62
CA THR A 94 0.77 -9.84 -65.44
C THR A 94 1.72 -10.13 -64.29
N ARG A 95 2.86 -10.77 -64.58
CA ARG A 95 3.87 -11.06 -63.54
C ARG A 95 4.51 -9.81 -62.97
N ALA A 96 4.77 -8.79 -63.80
CA ALA A 96 5.26 -7.51 -63.32
C ALA A 96 4.28 -6.89 -62.31
N GLY A 97 2.98 -6.92 -62.61
CA GLY A 97 1.94 -6.48 -61.68
C GLY A 97 1.97 -7.19 -60.33
N TYR A 98 2.04 -8.53 -60.32
CA TYR A 98 2.15 -9.29 -59.05
C TYR A 98 3.43 -8.97 -58.28
N ILE A 99 4.55 -8.79 -58.98
CA ILE A 99 5.82 -8.41 -58.35
C ILE A 99 5.72 -7.03 -57.71
N ASP A 100 5.04 -6.07 -58.35
CA ASP A 100 4.88 -4.72 -57.80
C ASP A 100 3.94 -4.69 -56.60
N THR A 101 2.88 -5.51 -56.59
CA THR A 101 2.05 -5.74 -55.39
C THR A 101 2.88 -6.33 -54.25
N ILE A 102 3.65 -7.40 -54.51
CA ILE A 102 4.50 -8.02 -53.48
C ILE A 102 5.53 -7.01 -52.93
N LYS A 103 6.15 -6.19 -53.78
CA LYS A 103 7.07 -5.13 -53.32
C LYS A 103 6.38 -4.15 -52.38
N THR A 104 5.15 -3.77 -52.72
CA THR A 104 4.35 -2.83 -51.92
C THR A 104 3.99 -3.43 -50.57
N ASP A 105 3.49 -4.67 -50.55
CA ASP A 105 3.12 -5.38 -49.32
C ASP A 105 4.35 -5.60 -48.41
N VAL A 106 5.49 -5.99 -49.00
CA VAL A 106 6.75 -6.18 -48.25
C VAL A 106 7.24 -4.84 -47.66
N ALA A 107 7.08 -3.73 -48.37
CA ALA A 107 7.43 -2.41 -47.84
C ALA A 107 6.54 -2.02 -46.65
N ALA A 108 5.23 -2.30 -46.71
CA ALA A 108 4.31 -2.07 -45.60
C ALA A 108 4.68 -2.94 -44.38
N VAL A 109 4.88 -4.24 -44.57
CA VAL A 109 5.28 -5.17 -43.49
C VAL A 109 6.60 -4.72 -42.84
N LYS A 110 7.55 -4.21 -43.62
CA LYS A 110 8.82 -3.70 -43.07
C LYS A 110 8.62 -2.51 -42.12
N THR A 111 7.66 -1.64 -42.43
CA THR A 111 7.27 -0.53 -41.55
C THR A 111 6.61 -1.06 -40.28
N ASP A 112 5.62 -1.94 -40.40
CA ASP A 112 4.91 -2.54 -39.26
C ASP A 112 5.87 -3.25 -38.30
N VAL A 113 6.84 -4.00 -38.85
CA VAL A 113 7.88 -4.68 -38.06
C VAL A 113 8.78 -3.69 -37.32
N ALA A 114 9.10 -2.54 -37.93
CA ALA A 114 9.90 -1.51 -37.28
C ALA A 114 9.13 -0.84 -36.11
N GLU A 115 7.85 -0.55 -36.30
CA GLU A 115 6.99 0.01 -35.24
C GLU A 115 6.81 -0.98 -34.07
N ALA A 116 6.55 -2.26 -34.38
CA ALA A 116 6.43 -3.31 -33.37
C ALA A 116 7.72 -3.48 -32.55
N LYS A 117 8.88 -3.34 -33.21
CA LYS A 117 10.19 -3.38 -32.52
C LYS A 117 10.35 -2.20 -31.55
N ASN A 118 10.01 -0.99 -31.97
CA ASN A 118 10.07 0.19 -31.10
C ASN A 118 9.17 0.01 -29.86
N GLY A 119 7.92 -0.45 -30.05
CA GLY A 119 7.01 -0.73 -28.94
C GLY A 119 7.56 -1.80 -27.98
N THR A 120 8.23 -2.82 -28.51
CA THR A 120 8.89 -3.85 -27.70
C THR A 120 10.04 -3.28 -26.86
N ASP A 121 10.85 -2.39 -27.42
CA ASP A 121 11.97 -1.73 -26.72
C ASP A 121 11.48 -0.79 -25.59
N GLU A 122 10.36 -0.08 -25.80
CA GLU A 122 9.71 0.74 -24.78
C GLU A 122 9.14 -0.10 -23.62
N ILE A 123 8.47 -1.21 -23.93
CA ILE A 123 7.97 -2.16 -22.93
C ILE A 123 9.12 -2.75 -22.13
N LYS A 124 10.20 -3.14 -22.81
CA LYS A 124 11.41 -3.68 -22.17
C LYS A 124 12.01 -2.66 -21.20
N THR A 125 12.19 -1.41 -21.65
CA THR A 125 12.70 -0.32 -20.80
C THR A 125 11.84 -0.11 -19.56
N SER A 126 10.51 -0.15 -19.71
CA SER A 126 9.59 -0.01 -18.58
C SER A 126 9.65 -1.18 -17.62
N THR A 127 9.78 -2.41 -18.14
CA THR A 127 9.88 -3.64 -17.35
C THR A 127 11.21 -3.74 -16.61
N ASP A 128 12.32 -3.37 -17.24
CA ASP A 128 13.65 -3.32 -16.62
C ASP A 128 13.66 -2.30 -15.45
N ARG A 129 12.78 -1.28 -15.48
CA ARG A 129 12.55 -0.33 -14.37
C ARG A 129 11.59 -0.84 -13.30
N ILE A 130 11.02 -2.03 -13.43
CA ILE A 130 10.17 -2.66 -12.41
C ILE A 130 10.99 -3.77 -11.74
N GLY A 131 11.45 -3.52 -10.51
CA GLY A 131 12.08 -4.57 -9.69
C GLY A 131 13.58 -4.81 -9.93
N ALA A 132 14.30 -3.88 -10.58
CA ALA A 132 15.77 -3.93 -10.65
C ALA A 132 16.39 -3.94 -9.24
N ALA A 133 17.23 -4.95 -8.96
CA ALA A 133 17.77 -5.23 -7.63
C ALA A 133 18.87 -4.25 -7.17
N ASP A 134 19.52 -3.57 -8.11
CA ASP A 134 20.49 -2.50 -7.89
C ASP A 134 19.83 -1.12 -7.72
N ASP A 135 18.51 -1.03 -7.86
CA ASP A 135 17.73 0.20 -7.66
C ASP A 135 17.11 0.25 -6.25
N THR A 136 17.93 -0.06 -5.26
CA THR A 136 17.62 0.16 -3.84
C THR A 136 18.00 1.58 -3.47
N GLY A 137 17.25 2.57 -3.97
CA GLY A 137 17.62 3.98 -3.76
C GLY A 137 16.55 5.00 -4.11
N GLY A 138 15.28 4.59 -4.18
CA GLY A 138 14.18 5.49 -4.54
C GLY A 138 14.10 6.70 -3.61
N SER A 139 14.56 7.87 -4.08
CA SER A 139 14.27 9.17 -3.46
C SER A 139 12.94 9.70 -4.01
N GLU A 140 12.47 10.83 -3.48
CA GLU A 140 11.28 11.52 -4.01
C GLU A 140 11.46 11.91 -5.50
N THR A 141 12.72 12.07 -5.95
CA THR A 141 13.08 12.57 -7.29
C THR A 141 13.73 11.54 -8.22
N ALA A 142 14.22 10.39 -7.74
CA ALA A 142 14.90 9.36 -8.56
C ALA A 142 14.60 7.91 -8.09
N GLY A 143 14.79 6.91 -8.97
CA GLY A 143 14.67 5.46 -8.67
C GLY A 143 13.43 4.74 -9.23
N THR A 144 13.41 3.41 -9.15
CA THR A 144 12.29 2.54 -9.61
C THR A 144 10.99 2.80 -8.86
N VAL A 145 9.87 2.36 -9.46
CA VAL A 145 8.56 2.31 -8.79
C VAL A 145 8.64 1.50 -7.49
N MET A 146 9.37 0.37 -7.47
CA MET A 146 9.49 -0.47 -6.28
C MET A 146 10.36 0.17 -5.19
N GLY A 147 11.44 0.86 -5.57
CA GLY A 147 12.26 1.65 -4.63
C GLY A 147 11.44 2.73 -3.93
N LYS A 148 10.61 3.46 -4.66
CA LYS A 148 9.69 4.48 -4.10
C LYS A 148 8.63 3.86 -3.19
N LEU A 149 8.06 2.71 -3.58
CA LEU A 149 7.10 1.99 -2.73
C LEU A 149 7.75 1.51 -1.43
N ASN A 150 8.96 0.96 -1.49
CA ASN A 150 9.71 0.54 -0.30
C ASN A 150 10.03 1.74 0.62
N LYS A 151 10.39 2.90 0.06
CA LYS A 151 10.61 4.14 0.83
C LYS A 151 9.33 4.59 1.53
N LEU A 152 8.20 4.61 0.82
CA LEU A 152 6.89 4.96 1.39
C LEU A 152 6.50 4.01 2.52
N ILE A 153 6.69 2.70 2.35
CA ILE A 153 6.45 1.70 3.39
C ILE A 153 7.35 1.98 4.61
N SER A 154 8.64 2.25 4.38
CA SER A 154 9.60 2.58 5.45
C SER A 154 9.21 3.85 6.22
N ASP A 155 8.76 4.89 5.52
CA ASP A 155 8.32 6.15 6.11
C ASP A 155 7.03 5.96 6.91
N LEU A 156 6.09 5.19 6.38
CA LEU A 156 4.86 4.84 7.08
C LEU A 156 5.15 4.06 8.37
N VAL A 157 6.04 3.06 8.32
CA VAL A 157 6.47 2.30 9.51
C VAL A 157 7.13 3.21 10.54
N SER A 158 8.00 4.12 10.10
CA SER A 158 8.68 5.08 10.98
C SER A 158 7.68 6.03 11.65
N HIS A 159 6.74 6.58 10.87
CA HIS A 159 5.69 7.47 11.36
C HIS A 159 4.77 6.74 12.36
N MET A 160 4.33 5.51 12.04
CA MET A 160 3.50 4.70 12.94
C MET A 160 4.22 4.39 14.26
N THR A 161 5.52 4.09 14.21
CA THR A 161 6.33 3.84 15.40
C THR A 161 6.43 5.08 16.28
N ALA A 162 6.75 6.24 15.69
CA ALA A 162 6.83 7.51 16.41
C ALA A 162 5.47 7.93 17.01
N TRP A 163 4.39 7.79 16.26
CA TRP A 163 3.03 8.07 16.72
C TRP A 163 2.62 7.17 17.89
N THR A 164 2.92 5.87 17.79
CA THR A 164 2.63 4.90 18.86
C THR A 164 3.40 5.24 20.13
N ALA A 165 4.70 5.53 20.02
CA ALA A 165 5.54 5.91 21.15
C ALA A 165 5.06 7.20 21.82
N THR A 166 4.72 8.23 21.03
CA THR A 166 4.23 9.52 21.53
C THR A 166 2.92 9.34 22.30
N ARG A 167 1.99 8.58 21.73
CA ARG A 167 0.69 8.31 22.39
C ARG A 167 0.85 7.45 23.65
N ALA A 168 1.75 6.48 23.65
CA ALA A 168 2.05 5.71 24.86
C ALA A 168 2.53 6.64 25.98
N GLY A 169 3.43 7.58 25.68
CA GLY A 169 3.88 8.59 26.65
C GLY A 169 2.74 9.44 27.21
N TYR A 170 1.80 9.90 26.38
CA TYR A 170 0.63 10.63 26.87
C TYR A 170 -0.29 9.78 27.75
N ILE A 171 -0.48 8.51 27.41
CA ILE A 171 -1.29 7.57 28.21
C ILE A 171 -0.61 7.32 29.56
N ASP A 172 0.70 7.17 29.60
CA ASP A 172 1.47 6.98 30.84
C ASP A 172 1.37 8.19 31.77
N THR A 173 1.43 9.41 31.22
CA THR A 173 1.20 10.64 31.99
C THR A 173 -0.22 10.69 32.56
N ILE A 174 -1.25 10.43 31.74
CA ILE A 174 -2.64 10.42 32.20
C ILE A 174 -2.84 9.38 33.31
N LYS A 175 -2.26 8.18 33.16
CA LYS A 175 -2.32 7.14 34.18
C LYS A 175 -1.65 7.57 35.48
N THR A 176 -0.50 8.22 35.38
CA THR A 176 0.24 8.75 36.54
C THR A 176 -0.58 9.82 37.27
N ASP A 177 -1.13 10.79 36.53
CA ASP A 177 -1.95 11.86 37.09
C ASP A 177 -3.24 11.33 37.73
N ALA A 178 -3.87 10.33 37.11
CA ALA A 178 -5.06 9.67 37.66
C ALA A 178 -4.77 8.96 38.99
N GLU A 179 -3.65 8.25 39.11
CA GLU A 179 -3.24 7.61 40.38
C GLU A 179 -2.86 8.64 41.44
N ALA A 180 -2.17 9.72 41.06
CA ALA A 180 -1.83 10.82 41.97
C ALA A 180 -3.08 11.52 42.51
N ALA A 181 -4.08 11.76 41.67
CA ALA A 181 -5.36 12.34 42.07
C ALA A 181 -6.10 11.42 43.06
N LYS A 182 -6.17 10.12 42.76
CA LYS A 182 -6.79 9.11 43.64
C LYS A 182 -6.11 9.05 45.02
N SER A 183 -4.77 9.05 45.04
CA SER A 183 -3.99 9.09 46.28
C SER A 183 -4.26 10.37 47.08
N SER A 184 -4.32 11.52 46.41
CA SER A 184 -4.59 12.81 47.04
C SER A 184 -5.96 12.86 47.70
N THR A 185 -7.00 12.30 47.06
CA THR A 185 -8.33 12.16 47.66
C THR A 185 -8.31 11.26 48.89
N ALA A 186 -7.61 10.12 48.85
CA ALA A 186 -7.51 9.21 49.99
C ALA A 186 -6.80 9.87 51.20
N VAL A 187 -5.69 10.57 50.95
CA VAL A 187 -4.96 11.34 51.97
C VAL A 187 -5.87 12.40 52.56
N ASN A 188 -6.54 13.21 51.73
CA ASN A 188 -7.42 14.29 52.20
C ASN A 188 -8.62 13.81 53.03
N ASN A 189 -9.00 12.53 52.92
CA ASN A 189 -10.09 11.93 53.70
C ASN A 189 -9.62 11.24 54.99
N THR A 190 -8.31 11.11 55.23
CA THR A 190 -7.77 10.48 56.46
C THR A 190 -7.57 11.54 57.54
N GLY A 191 -8.09 11.32 58.76
CA GLY A 191 -7.98 12.27 59.87
C GLY A 191 -6.53 12.63 60.22
N SER A 192 -6.23 13.93 60.33
CA SER A 192 -4.92 14.42 60.81
C SER A 192 -5.05 15.76 61.52
N ALA A 193 -4.44 15.89 62.71
CA ALA A 193 -4.42 17.12 63.49
C ALA A 193 -3.56 18.25 62.85
N THR A 194 -2.56 17.88 62.05
CA THR A 194 -1.62 18.83 61.41
C THR A 194 -1.79 18.92 59.89
N GLY A 195 -2.72 18.16 59.32
CA GLY A 195 -2.96 18.03 57.89
C GLY A 195 -3.68 19.21 57.22
N THR A 196 -4.22 18.94 56.02
CA THR A 196 -5.09 19.88 55.29
C THR A 196 -6.41 20.10 56.04
N LEU A 197 -7.20 21.08 55.60
CA LEU A 197 -8.47 21.41 56.27
C LEU A 197 -9.45 20.23 56.27
N SER A 198 -9.55 19.47 55.18
CA SER A 198 -10.41 18.28 55.12
C SER A 198 -9.97 17.21 56.11
N GLN A 199 -8.66 16.98 56.24
CA GLN A 199 -8.12 16.02 57.21
C GLN A 199 -8.35 16.46 58.66
N LYS A 200 -8.19 17.76 58.95
CA LYS A 200 -8.49 18.33 60.27
C LYS A 200 -9.97 18.20 60.61
N LEU A 201 -10.85 18.42 59.63
CA LEU A 201 -12.28 18.23 59.81
C LEU A 201 -12.61 16.76 60.11
N THR A 202 -12.06 15.80 59.35
CA THR A 202 -12.22 14.36 59.64
C THR A 202 -11.73 14.02 61.05
N HIS A 203 -10.55 14.52 61.45
CA HIS A 203 -10.00 14.27 62.78
C HIS A 203 -10.90 14.81 63.91
N VAL A 204 -11.46 16.01 63.75
CA VAL A 204 -12.40 16.58 64.72
C VAL A 204 -13.69 15.76 64.79
N ILE A 205 -14.21 15.30 63.64
CA ILE A 205 -15.38 14.41 63.60
C ILE A 205 -15.07 13.11 64.38
N GLU A 206 -13.91 12.50 64.18
CA GLU A 206 -13.48 11.29 64.91
C GLU A 206 -13.40 11.53 66.42
N LEU A 207 -12.81 12.64 66.87
CA LEU A 207 -12.75 13.00 68.30
C LEU A 207 -14.14 13.20 68.92
N LEU A 208 -15.08 13.76 68.17
CA LEU A 208 -16.45 13.98 68.64
C LEU A 208 -17.28 12.69 68.66
N THR A 209 -17.08 11.81 67.67
CA THR A 209 -17.86 10.58 67.50
C THR A 209 -17.33 9.38 68.28
N SER A 210 -16.03 9.32 68.54
CA SER A 210 -15.41 8.28 69.38
C SER A 210 -15.89 8.31 70.84
N GLY A 211 -16.55 9.39 71.25
CA GLY A 211 -17.05 9.57 72.60
C GLY A 211 -15.98 10.02 73.59
N ASP A 212 -14.70 10.12 73.21
CA ASP A 212 -13.62 10.55 74.11
C ASP A 212 -13.87 11.93 74.72
N VAL A 213 -14.32 12.89 73.91
CA VAL A 213 -14.69 14.24 74.40
C VAL A 213 -15.91 14.17 75.32
N GLY A 214 -16.91 13.36 74.97
CA GLY A 214 -18.10 13.14 75.80
C GLY A 214 -17.75 12.52 77.14
N ASN A 215 -16.97 11.43 77.14
CA ASN A 215 -16.49 10.73 78.33
C ASN A 215 -15.68 11.65 79.25
N ARG A 216 -14.80 12.49 78.69
CA ARG A 216 -14.02 13.47 79.49
C ARG A 216 -14.91 14.56 80.09
N LEU A 217 -15.93 15.00 79.37
CA LEU A 217 -16.89 15.97 79.88
C LEU A 217 -17.75 15.34 80.99
N ASP A 218 -18.25 14.13 80.78
CA ASP A 218 -19.01 13.37 81.77
C ASP A 218 -18.16 13.09 83.02
N GLU A 219 -16.87 12.77 82.87
CA GLU A 219 -15.94 12.59 83.99
C GLU A 219 -15.76 13.89 84.78
N LEU A 220 -15.67 15.04 84.11
CA LEU A 220 -15.55 16.34 84.76
C LEU A 220 -16.84 16.70 85.51
N VAL A 221 -17.99 16.45 84.89
CA VAL A 221 -19.32 16.67 85.48
C VAL A 221 -19.53 15.74 86.69
N ALA A 222 -19.13 14.47 86.59
CA ALA A 222 -19.22 13.49 87.67
C ALA A 222 -18.29 13.81 88.85
N LYS A 223 -17.08 14.32 88.58
CA LYS A 223 -16.16 14.77 89.63
C LYS A 223 -16.70 16.00 90.38
N GLY A 224 -17.39 16.91 89.69
CA GLY A 224 -17.87 18.16 90.29
C GLY A 224 -16.73 19.09 90.71
N ALA A 225 -17.05 20.22 91.37
CA ALA A 225 -16.05 21.20 91.78
C ALA A 225 -15.38 20.86 93.13
N VAL A 226 -16.07 20.13 94.00
CA VAL A 226 -15.64 19.85 95.37
C VAL A 226 -15.05 18.44 95.44
N LYS A 227 -13.79 18.36 95.83
CA LYS A 227 -13.05 17.12 96.02
C LYS A 227 -13.35 16.47 97.37
N SER A 228 -13.37 17.26 98.44
CA SER A 228 -13.72 16.75 99.77
C SER A 228 -14.33 17.85 100.65
N VAL A 229 -15.24 17.46 101.55
CA VAL A 229 -15.75 18.31 102.62
C VAL A 229 -15.54 17.62 103.94
N GLN A 230 -14.77 18.24 104.81
CA GLN A 230 -14.54 17.78 106.17
C GLN A 230 -15.10 18.81 107.13
N ARG A 231 -15.77 18.37 108.19
CA ARG A 231 -16.43 19.28 109.13
C ARG A 231 -16.39 18.72 110.53
N GLY A 232 -16.50 19.60 111.52
CA GLY A 232 -16.60 19.20 112.91
C GLY A 232 -16.73 20.39 113.83
N ILE A 233 -16.63 20.11 115.13
CA ILE A 233 -16.56 21.11 116.19
C ILE A 233 -15.25 20.88 116.93
N ALA A 234 -14.55 21.96 117.23
CA ALA A 234 -13.35 21.91 118.06
C ALA A 234 -13.49 22.91 119.20
N THR A 235 -12.95 22.55 120.35
CA THR A 235 -12.90 23.43 121.52
C THR A 235 -11.47 23.91 121.69
N THR A 236 -11.27 25.24 121.78
CA THR A 236 -9.95 25.79 122.05
C THR A 236 -9.53 25.47 123.47
N ILE A 237 -8.24 25.13 123.62
CA ILE A 237 -7.62 24.81 124.91
C ILE A 237 -6.55 25.84 125.20
N ASN A 238 -6.26 26.03 126.48
CA ASN A 238 -5.17 26.88 126.94
C ASN A 238 -3.82 26.26 126.56
N GLN A 239 -3.07 26.95 125.71
CA GLN A 239 -1.72 26.54 125.34
C GLN A 239 -0.73 27.67 125.67
N MET A 240 0.29 27.35 126.46
CA MET A 240 1.41 28.27 126.66
C MET A 240 2.21 28.36 125.36
N ASN A 241 2.36 29.57 124.82
CA ASN A 241 3.22 29.80 123.67
C ASN A 241 4.70 29.91 124.09
N ASN A 242 5.61 29.90 123.10
CA ASN A 242 7.06 29.92 123.32
C ASN A 242 7.58 31.22 123.98
N GLN A 243 6.70 32.19 124.24
CA GLN A 243 7.01 33.46 124.90
C GLN A 243 6.40 33.53 126.31
N GLY A 244 5.77 32.45 126.79
CA GLY A 244 5.13 32.38 128.12
C GLY A 244 3.75 33.04 128.20
N ASN A 245 3.17 33.45 127.07
CA ASN A 245 1.80 33.97 127.00
C ASN A 245 0.80 32.83 126.76
N THR A 246 -0.42 33.00 127.24
CA THR A 246 -1.53 32.08 126.98
C THR A 246 -2.16 32.37 125.62
N ASP A 247 -2.06 31.43 124.69
CA ASP A 247 -2.83 31.45 123.45
C ASP A 247 -3.94 30.40 123.52
N TYR A 248 -5.16 30.76 123.12
CA TYR A 248 -6.29 29.84 123.07
C TYR A 248 -6.42 29.29 121.66
N TYR A 249 -5.85 28.11 121.42
CA TYR A 249 -5.96 27.45 120.12
C TYR A 249 -6.11 25.94 120.23
N THR A 250 -6.61 25.34 119.17
CA THR A 250 -6.67 23.89 119.00
C THR A 250 -6.21 23.51 117.60
N THR A 251 -5.52 22.38 117.50
CA THR A 251 -5.15 21.79 116.22
C THR A 251 -6.12 20.66 115.94
N VAL A 252 -6.89 20.81 114.87
CA VAL A 252 -7.83 19.79 114.41
C VAL A 252 -7.13 18.96 113.36
N ASN A 253 -7.02 17.66 113.59
CA ASN A 253 -6.57 16.72 112.56
C ASN A 253 -7.71 16.49 111.56
N ILE A 254 -7.38 16.69 110.29
CA ILE A 254 -8.27 16.45 109.15
C ILE A 254 -7.62 15.42 108.22
N GLY A 255 -8.41 14.75 107.38
CA GLY A 255 -7.90 13.98 106.25
C GLY A 255 -7.09 14.86 105.30
N THR A 256 -6.21 14.24 104.50
CA THR A 256 -5.28 14.97 103.64
C THR A 256 -6.00 15.87 102.64
N ILE A 257 -5.65 17.16 102.62
CA ILE A 257 -6.11 18.19 101.69
C ILE A 257 -4.93 18.87 100.99
N ASN A 258 -5.18 19.55 99.86
CA ASN A 258 -4.30 20.60 99.36
C ASN A 258 -4.70 21.97 99.95
N PRO A 259 -3.88 22.60 100.82
CA PRO A 259 -4.20 23.89 101.42
C PRO A 259 -4.44 25.02 100.42
N GLU A 260 -3.75 25.00 99.28
CA GLU A 260 -3.87 26.04 98.23
C GLU A 260 -5.20 25.96 97.47
N LYS A 261 -5.88 24.81 97.55
CA LYS A 261 -7.16 24.55 96.90
C LYS A 261 -8.31 24.36 97.91
N SER A 262 -8.11 24.82 99.14
CA SER A 262 -9.08 24.61 100.21
C SER A 262 -9.60 25.94 100.75
N ILE A 263 -10.89 25.97 101.08
CA ILE A 263 -11.50 27.05 101.85
C ILE A 263 -11.83 26.48 103.23
N VAL A 264 -11.48 27.23 104.27
CA VAL A 264 -11.87 26.92 105.65
C VAL A 264 -12.91 27.93 106.11
N LEU A 265 -14.05 27.42 106.56
CA LEU A 265 -15.12 28.17 107.17
C LEU A 265 -15.07 27.91 108.67
N LEU A 266 -15.08 28.99 109.45
CA LEU A 266 -15.07 28.94 110.91
C LEU A 266 -16.27 29.71 111.45
N GLU A 267 -16.94 29.14 112.43
CA GLU A 267 -18.06 29.75 113.12
C GLU A 267 -17.94 29.50 114.62
N SER A 268 -17.80 30.59 115.39
CA SER A 268 -17.69 30.53 116.85
C SER A 268 -19.06 30.67 117.51
N ALA A 269 -19.26 29.98 118.64
CA ALA A 269 -20.39 30.26 119.50
C ALA A 269 -20.22 31.62 120.24
N TYR A 270 -21.33 32.32 120.48
CA TYR A 270 -21.46 33.49 121.40
C TYR A 270 -20.47 34.65 121.19
N PHE A 271 -20.68 35.53 120.20
CA PHE A 271 -19.97 36.82 119.99
C PHE A 271 -18.42 36.81 120.01
N GLN A 272 -17.80 35.63 120.09
CA GLN A 272 -16.34 35.46 120.14
C GLN A 272 -15.78 35.34 118.73
N SER A 273 -14.54 35.78 118.56
CA SER A 273 -13.85 35.69 117.27
C SER A 273 -13.15 34.35 117.14
N ALA A 274 -13.44 33.61 116.05
CA ALA A 274 -12.61 32.50 115.61
C ALA A 274 -11.71 32.97 114.47
N ILE A 275 -10.43 32.64 114.54
CA ILE A 275 -9.46 32.93 113.48
C ILE A 275 -8.77 31.65 113.05
N LEU A 276 -8.56 31.53 111.74
CA LEU A 276 -7.73 30.50 111.17
C LEU A 276 -6.27 30.92 111.31
N LEU A 277 -5.51 30.17 112.10
CA LEU A 277 -4.10 30.45 112.33
C LEU A 277 -3.21 29.75 111.29
N GLU A 278 -3.58 28.53 110.91
CA GLU A 278 -2.80 27.73 109.97
C GLU A 278 -3.69 26.72 109.25
N VAL A 279 -3.39 26.48 107.97
CA VAL A 279 -3.94 25.36 107.18
C VAL A 279 -2.78 24.50 106.72
N GLY A 280 -2.62 23.35 107.37
CA GLY A 280 -1.70 22.31 106.95
C GLY A 280 -2.38 21.29 106.03
N SER A 281 -1.59 20.43 105.40
CA SER A 281 -2.10 19.39 104.50
C SER A 281 -2.93 18.31 105.20
N SER A 282 -2.90 18.22 106.53
CA SER A 282 -3.66 17.23 107.33
C SER A 282 -4.14 17.80 108.67
N SER A 283 -4.07 19.11 108.85
CA SER A 283 -4.54 19.75 110.08
C SER A 283 -4.90 21.20 109.83
N ILE A 284 -5.85 21.73 110.61
CA ILE A 284 -6.08 23.17 110.71
C ILE A 284 -5.84 23.61 112.14
N LYS A 285 -5.28 24.80 112.30
CA LYS A 285 -5.07 25.43 113.60
C LYS A 285 -6.05 26.58 113.76
N ILE A 286 -6.91 26.48 114.76
CA ILE A 286 -7.99 27.43 115.02
C ILE A 286 -7.68 28.15 116.33
N GLY A 287 -7.69 29.48 116.31
CA GLY A 287 -7.52 30.32 117.49
C GLY A 287 -8.80 31.04 117.88
N THR A 288 -8.96 31.32 119.18
CA THR A 288 -10.02 32.16 119.75
C THR A 288 -9.44 33.15 120.77
N ASP A 289 -10.26 34.08 121.24
CA ASP A 289 -9.93 35.05 122.29
C ASP A 289 -10.10 34.50 123.71
N THR A 290 -10.78 33.37 123.87
CA THR A 290 -11.15 32.76 125.15
C THR A 290 -10.97 31.24 125.15
N GLU A 291 -10.70 30.68 126.33
CA GLU A 291 -10.59 29.22 126.53
C GLU A 291 -11.96 28.55 126.49
N GLY A 292 -12.02 27.33 125.96
CA GLY A 292 -13.23 26.53 125.99
C GLY A 292 -14.26 26.93 124.93
N THR A 293 -13.92 27.84 124.03
CA THR A 293 -14.79 28.27 122.94
C THR A 293 -14.98 27.13 121.94
N ALA A 294 -16.24 26.75 121.71
CA ALA A 294 -16.60 25.81 120.67
C ALA A 294 -16.67 26.53 119.31
N VAL A 295 -15.86 26.05 118.36
CA VAL A 295 -15.83 26.54 116.98
C VAL A 295 -16.26 25.41 116.05
N SER A 296 -17.34 25.64 115.30
CA SER A 296 -17.70 24.83 114.15
C SER A 296 -16.73 25.15 113.01
N TRP A 297 -16.21 24.11 112.37
CA TRP A 297 -15.28 24.26 111.27
C TRP A 297 -15.71 23.39 110.10
N GLN A 298 -15.47 23.90 108.90
CA GLN A 298 -15.64 23.15 107.66
C GLN A 298 -14.50 23.48 106.70
N VAL A 299 -13.82 22.44 106.22
CA VAL A 299 -12.79 22.51 105.19
C VAL A 299 -13.39 21.95 103.91
N ILE A 300 -13.39 22.76 102.85
CA ILE A 300 -13.87 22.39 101.52
C ILE A 300 -12.66 22.42 100.58
N GLU A 301 -12.23 21.26 100.10
CA GLU A 301 -11.19 21.12 99.09
C GLU A 301 -11.82 21.06 97.70
N PHE A 302 -11.27 21.79 96.73
CA PHE A 302 -11.68 21.79 95.34
C PHE A 302 -10.67 21.01 94.45
N TYR A 303 -11.13 20.46 93.32
CA TYR A 303 -10.27 19.67 92.41
C TYR A 303 -9.12 20.46 91.76
#